data_AF-A0A970KL53-F1
#
_entry.id   AF-A0A970KL53-F1
#
_cell.length_a   1.000
_cell.length_b   1.000
_cell.length_c   1.000
_cell.angle_alpha   90.00
_cell.angle_beta   90.00
_cell.angle_gamma   90.00
#
_symmetry.space_group_name_H-M   'P 1'
#
loop_
_entity.id
_entity.type
_entity.pdbx_description
1 polymer ?
#
loop_
_entity_poly.entity_id
_entity_poly.type
_entity_poly.pdbx_seq_one_letter_code
_entity_poly.pdbx_strand_id
1 'polypeptide(L)' 'MRTNIELDEGLLAEAFRFSASRSKKALVHEALAAYVAAKKEERRRLSYKERLHQVRSETERLGVRPESHDIVRQDRDTR' A
#
# COMPACT_ATOMS: atom_id res chain seq x y z
N MET A 1 -3.87 -11.91 29.02
CA MET A 1 -4.48 -13.26 28.92
C MET A 1 -3.36 -14.27 28.72
N ARG A 2 -3.41 -15.43 29.37
CA ARG A 2 -2.44 -16.52 29.18
C ARG A 2 -3.09 -17.55 28.25
N THR A 3 -2.42 -17.86 27.14
CA THR A 3 -2.91 -18.80 26.13
C THR A 3 -1.77 -19.74 25.79
N ASN A 4 -2.05 -21.04 25.74
CA ASN A 4 -1.11 -22.01 25.19
C ASN A 4 -1.34 -22.10 23.68
N ILE A 5 -0.32 -21.76 22.92
CA ILE A 5 -0.26 -21.87 21.48
C ILE A 5 1.07 -22.53 21.13
N GLU A 6 1.04 -23.51 20.24
CA GLU A 6 2.28 -24.07 19.69
C GLU A 6 2.88 -23.08 18.71
N LEU A 7 4.18 -22.84 18.86
CA LEU A 7 4.96 -21.96 18.00
C LEU A 7 6.15 -22.75 17.48
N ASP A 8 6.45 -22.58 16.20
CA ASP A 8 7.62 -23.17 15.58
C ASP A 8 8.89 -22.56 16.21
N GLU A 9 9.72 -23.42 16.81
CA GLU A 9 10.95 -22.98 17.49
C GLU A 9 12.01 -22.45 16.50
N GLY A 10 12.01 -22.93 15.26
CA GLY A 10 12.90 -22.44 14.21
C GLY A 10 12.54 -21.01 13.79
N LEU A 11 11.25 -20.77 13.56
CA LEU A 11 10.73 -19.43 13.26
C LEU A 11 10.96 -18.46 14.42
N LEU A 12 10.78 -18.93 15.66
CA LEU A 12 11.09 -18.17 16.88
C LEU A 12 12.56 -17.77 16.93
N ALA A 13 13.47 -18.72 16.70
CA ALA A 13 14.90 -18.47 16.71
C ALA A 13 15.30 -17.45 15.63
N GLU A 14 14.73 -17.56 14.43
CA GLU A 14 14.97 -16.61 13.35
C GLU A 14 14.43 -15.22 13.70
N ALA A 15 13.20 -15.13 14.20
CA ALA A 15 12.60 -13.87 14.61
C ALA A 15 13.37 -13.17 15.74
N PHE A 16 13.95 -13.92 16.68
CA PHE A 16 14.83 -13.36 17.71
C PHE A 16 16.13 -12.75 17.15
N ARG A 17 16.59 -13.14 15.96
CA ARG A 17 17.77 -12.51 15.32
C ARG A 17 17.47 -11.08 14.88
N PHE A 18 16.21 -10.79 14.56
CA PHE A 18 15.76 -9.48 14.07
C PHE A 18 15.12 -8.62 15.16
N SER A 19 14.77 -9.21 16.30
CA SER A 19 14.13 -8.51 17.42
C SER A 19 15.11 -8.28 18.57
N ALA A 20 15.00 -7.11 19.21
CA ALA A 20 15.72 -6.82 20.46
C ALA A 20 15.03 -7.42 21.70
N SER A 21 13.89 -8.10 21.53
CA SER A 21 13.08 -8.63 22.61
C SER A 21 13.75 -9.82 23.30
N ARG A 22 13.67 -9.85 24.63
CA ARG A 22 14.24 -10.93 25.47
C ARG A 22 13.26 -12.05 25.84
N SER A 23 12.01 -11.98 25.39
CA SER A 23 10.99 -12.97 25.74
C SER A 23 10.09 -13.31 24.56
N LYS A 24 9.62 -14.57 24.51
CA LYS A 24 8.70 -15.06 23.45
C LYS A 24 7.42 -14.20 23.41
N LYS A 25 6.92 -13.78 24.58
CA LYS A 25 5.73 -12.91 24.69
C LYS A 25 5.96 -11.53 24.06
N ALA A 26 7.11 -10.90 24.34
CA ALA A 26 7.44 -9.59 23.78
C ALA A 26 7.62 -9.68 22.26
N LEU A 27 8.31 -10.71 21.78
CA LEU A 27 8.48 -10.98 20.36
C LEU A 27 7.15 -11.17 19.62
N VAL A 28 6.23 -11.96 20.20
CA VAL A 28 4.89 -12.15 19.63
C VAL A 28 4.10 -10.84 19.60
N HIS A 29 4.20 -10.02 20.64
CA HIS A 29 3.55 -8.71 20.66
C HIS A 29 4.09 -7.78 19.57
N GLU A 30 5.42 -7.73 19.41
CA GLU A 30 6.10 -6.96 18.37
C GLU A 30 5.69 -7.42 16.96
N ALA A 31 5.68 -8.73 16.72
CA ALA A 31 5.26 -9.32 15.44
C ALA A 31 3.81 -8.98 15.10
N LEU A 32 2.89 -9.07 16.08
CA LEU A 32 1.48 -8.71 15.88
C LEU A 32 1.31 -7.21 15.61
N ALA A 33 2.05 -6.35 16.31
CA ALA A 33 2.02 -4.91 16.07
C ALA A 33 2.50 -4.56 14.66
N ALA A 34 3.61 -5.17 14.23
CA ALA A 34 4.15 -5.01 12.88
C ALA A 34 3.17 -5.50 11.81
N TYR A 35 2.54 -6.66 12.01
CA TYR A 35 1.53 -7.21 11.11
C TYR A 35 0.34 -6.26 10.94
N VAL A 36 -0.19 -5.73 12.06
CA VAL A 36 -1.31 -4.77 12.02
C VAL A 36 -0.91 -3.50 11.28
N ALA A 37 0.30 -2.98 11.52
CA ALA A 37 0.80 -1.80 10.81
C ALA A 37 0.91 -2.05 9.30
N ALA A 38 1.49 -3.18 8.90
CA ALA A 38 1.63 -3.56 7.49
C ALA A 38 0.27 -3.69 6.79
N LYS A 39 -0.72 -4.34 7.43
CA LYS A 39 -2.07 -4.47 6.87
C LYS A 39 -2.83 -3.15 6.80
N LYS A 40 -2.62 -2.24 7.77
CA LYS A 40 -3.17 -0.88 7.69
C LYS A 40 -2.59 -0.11 6.50
N GLU A 41 -1.29 -0.20 6.27
CA GLU A 41 -0.67 0.42 5.10
C GLU A 41 -1.16 -0.19 3.79
N GLU A 42 -1.22 -1.51 3.68
CA GLU A 42 -1.72 -2.20 2.49
C GLU A 42 -3.13 -1.73 2.14
N ARG A 43 -4.03 -1.67 3.12
CA ARG A 43 -5.39 -1.16 2.94
C ARG A 43 -5.43 0.30 2.50
N ARG A 44 -4.55 1.16 3.03
CA ARG A 44 -4.42 2.56 2.60
C ARG A 44 -3.95 2.66 1.15
N ARG A 45 -2.98 1.85 0.73
CA ARG A 45 -2.47 1.84 -0.66
C ARG A 45 -3.53 1.37 -1.65
N LEU A 46 -4.32 0.35 -1.30
CA LEU A 46 -5.44 -0.11 -2.12
C LEU A 46 -6.47 1.01 -2.30
N SER A 47 -6.85 1.69 -1.22
CA SER A 47 -7.76 2.85 -1.28
C SER A 47 -7.19 4.00 -2.13
N TYR A 48 -5.89 4.25 -2.09
CA TYR A 48 -5.27 5.28 -2.91
C TYR A 48 -5.31 4.94 -4.40
N LYS A 49 -5.03 3.67 -4.76
CA LYS A 49 -5.13 3.19 -6.15
C LYS A 49 -6.57 3.31 -6.67
N GLU A 50 -7.55 2.94 -5.86
CA GLU A 50 -8.97 3.08 -6.20
C GLU A 50 -9.36 4.54 -6.39
N ARG A 51 -8.94 5.44 -5.48
CA ARG A 51 -9.16 6.88 -5.60
C ARG A 51 -8.53 7.47 -6.85
N LEU A 52 -7.30 7.07 -7.17
CA LEU A 52 -6.62 7.52 -8.39
C LEU A 52 -7.35 7.06 -9.65
N HIS A 53 -7.84 5.82 -9.66
CA HIS A 53 -8.62 5.30 -10.77
C HIS A 53 -9.93 6.08 -10.95
N GLN A 54 -10.62 6.38 -9.84
CA GLN A 54 -11.84 7.19 -9.86
C GLN A 54 -11.55 8.60 -10.42
N VAL A 55 -10.54 9.29 -9.90
CA VAL A 55 -10.15 10.63 -10.38
C VAL A 55 -9.80 10.60 -11.87
N ARG A 56 -9.03 9.60 -12.34
CA ARG A 56 -8.73 9.43 -13.77
C ARG A 56 -9.99 9.24 -14.62
N SER A 57 -10.91 8.39 -14.18
CA SER A 57 -12.16 8.18 -14.91
C SER A 57 -13.04 9.44 -14.94
N GLU A 58 -12.98 10.28 -13.90
CA GLU A 58 -13.67 11.55 -13.84
C GLU A 58 -13.01 12.59 -14.76
N THR A 59 -11.68 12.67 -14.82
CA THR A 59 -10.97 13.58 -15.72
C THR A 59 -11.04 13.16 -17.19
N GLU A 60 -11.07 11.87 -17.52
CA GLU A 60 -11.30 11.40 -18.89
C GLU A 60 -12.69 11.78 -19.42
N ARG A 61 -13.69 11.89 -18.53
CA ARG A 61 -15.03 12.39 -18.88
C ARG A 61 -15.06 13.90 -19.04
N LEU A 62 -14.14 14.62 -18.41
CA LEU A 62 -13.98 16.06 -18.58
C LEU A 62 -13.14 16.29 -19.84
N GLY A 63 -13.83 16.47 -20.97
CA GLY A 63 -13.20 16.93 -22.20
C GLY A 63 -12.60 18.32 -21.97
N VAL A 64 -11.30 18.38 -21.70
CA VAL A 64 -10.57 19.65 -21.63
C VAL A 64 -10.63 20.26 -23.03
N ARG A 65 -11.10 21.51 -23.11
CA ARG A 65 -11.13 22.26 -24.36
C ARG A 65 -9.70 22.24 -24.95
N PRO A 66 -9.50 21.84 -26.21
CA PRO A 66 -8.19 21.88 -26.81
C PRO A 66 -7.65 23.30 -26.71
N GLU A 67 -6.46 23.42 -26.16
CA GLU A 67 -5.77 24.70 -26.05
C GLU A 67 -5.52 25.24 -27.46
N SER A 68 -5.42 26.56 -27.60
CA SER A 68 -5.24 27.21 -28.91
C SER A 68 -4.04 26.64 -29.69
N HIS A 69 -3.00 26.16 -28.99
CA HIS A 69 -1.82 25.55 -29.60
C HIS A 69 -2.07 24.13 -30.14
N ASP A 70 -3.00 23.36 -29.56
CA ASP A 70 -3.36 22.03 -30.04
C ASP A 70 -4.17 22.12 -31.33
N ILE A 71 -5.05 23.11 -31.45
CA ILE A 71 -5.83 23.39 -32.66
C ILE A 71 -4.89 23.72 -33.83
N VAL A 72 -3.89 24.57 -33.60
CA VAL A 72 -2.90 24.95 -34.64
C VAL A 72 -2.02 23.76 -35.04
N ARG A 73 -1.64 22.89 -34.09
CA ARG A 73 -0.88 21.67 -34.40
C ARG A 73 -1.70 20.71 -35.27
N GLN A 74 -2.97 20.50 -34.93
CA GLN A 74 -3.87 19.60 -35.66
C GLN A 74 -4.10 20.07 -37.11
N ASP A 75 -4.26 21.38 -37.32
CA ASP A 75 -4.40 21.97 -38.67
C ASP A 75 -3.13 21.80 -39.52
N ARG A 76 -1.95 21.88 -38.89
CA ARG A 76 -0.66 21.67 -39.57
C ARG A 76 -0.46 20.21 -39.97
N ASP A 77 -0.82 19.26 -39.12
CA ASP A 77 -0.62 17.83 -39.37
C ASP A 77 -1.63 17.23 -40.38
N THR A 78 -2.71 17.97 -40.70
CA THR A 78 -3.74 17.54 -41.67
C THR A 78 -3.45 17.99 -43.11
N ARG A 79 -2.36 18.75 -43.34
CA ARG A 79 -1.88 19.18 -44.67
C ARG A 79 -0.72 18.32 -45.16
#